data_AF-A0A443SB84-F1
#
_entry.id   AF-A0A443SB84-F1
#
_cell.length_a   1.000
_cell.length_b   1.000
_cell.length_c   1.000
_cell.angle_alpha   90.00
_cell.angle_beta   90.00
_cell.angle_gamma   90.00
#
_symmetry.space_group_name_H-M   'P 1'
#
loop_
_entity.id
_entity.type
_entity.pdbx_description
1 polymer ?
#
loop_
_entity_poly.entity_id
_entity_poly.type
_entity_poly.pdbx_seq_one_letter_code
_entity_poly.pdbx_strand_id
1 'polypeptide(L)' 'VTQPRQLARKRTVFSRSQRRELEDTFQRQRYISKSERIQLAEKIGLNDAQVKIWFINRRTKWRNDKSYKKDEKLQNAS' A
#
# COMPACT_ATOMS: atom_id res chain seq x y z
N VAL A 1 -19.85 -19.12 18.56
CA VAL A 1 -18.63 -18.51 19.15
C VAL A 1 -18.11 -17.47 18.19
N THR A 2 -18.52 -16.21 18.36
CA THR A 2 -18.19 -15.11 17.45
C THR A 2 -16.84 -14.54 17.86
N GLN A 3 -15.80 -14.73 17.04
CA GLN A 3 -14.47 -14.19 17.33
C GLN A 3 -14.55 -12.65 17.50
N PRO A 4 -13.92 -12.08 18.54
CA PRO A 4 -13.93 -10.64 18.73
C PRO A 4 -13.19 -10.00 17.56
N ARG A 5 -13.93 -9.27 16.72
CA ARG A 5 -13.38 -8.37 15.70
C ARG A 5 -12.37 -7.47 16.39
N GLN A 6 -11.09 -7.74 16.15
CA GLN A 6 -9.99 -7.01 16.75
C GLN A 6 -10.26 -5.52 16.64
N LEU A 7 -10.26 -4.87 17.82
CA LEU A 7 -10.20 -3.44 18.07
C LEU A 7 -10.02 -2.64 16.78
N ALA A 8 -11.08 -1.95 16.36
CA ALA A 8 -11.03 -1.00 15.26
C ALA A 8 -9.86 -0.03 15.54
N ARG A 9 -8.70 -0.32 14.93
CA ARG A 9 -7.48 0.45 15.14
C ARG A 9 -7.83 1.88 14.75
N LYS A 10 -7.58 2.83 15.66
CA LYS A 10 -7.80 4.26 15.45
C LYS A 10 -7.36 4.61 14.02
N ARG A 11 -8.29 5.16 13.22
CA ARG A 11 -8.04 5.54 11.83
C ARG A 11 -6.77 6.40 11.79
N THR A 12 -5.69 5.84 11.26
CA THR A 12 -4.43 6.56 11.12
C THR A 12 -4.55 7.50 9.93
N VAL A 13 -4.33 8.80 10.16
CA VAL A 13 -4.23 9.79 9.08
C VAL A 13 -2.75 9.98 8.74
N PHE A 14 -2.38 9.61 7.52
CA PHE A 14 -1.00 9.80 7.03
C PHE A 14 -0.75 11.28 6.67
N SER A 15 0.41 11.78 7.08
CA SER A 15 0.89 13.12 6.69
C SER A 15 1.06 13.24 5.17
N ARG A 16 1.18 14.47 4.65
CA ARG A 16 1.40 14.69 3.21
C ARG A 16 2.71 14.02 2.74
N SER A 17 3.77 14.13 3.53
CA SER A 17 5.08 13.53 3.23
C SER A 17 5.02 12.00 3.22
N GLN A 18 4.34 11.39 4.20
CA GLN A 18 4.14 9.93 4.26
C GLN A 18 3.37 9.42 3.04
N ARG A 19 2.29 10.09 2.65
CA ARG A 19 1.51 9.72 1.46
C ARG A 19 2.33 9.83 0.18
N ARG A 20 3.15 10.86 0.06
CA ARG A 20 4.01 11.06 -1.11
C ARG A 20 5.00 9.91 -1.28
N GLU A 21 5.69 9.52 -0.20
CA GLU A 21 6.64 8.41 -0.20
C GLU A 21 5.97 7.05 -0.50
N LEU A 22 4.79 6.81 0.09
CA LEU A 22 4.01 5.60 -0.19
C LEU A 22 3.60 5.53 -1.67
N GLU A 23 3.16 6.64 -2.25
CA GLU A 23 2.76 6.71 -3.66
C GLU A 23 3.95 6.61 -4.63
N ASP A 24 5.06 7.30 -4.35
CA ASP A 24 6.30 7.21 -5.15
C ASP A 24 6.81 5.77 -5.17
N THR A 25 6.87 5.12 -4.01
CA THR A 25 7.26 3.71 -3.93
C THR A 25 6.29 2.82 -4.71
N PHE A 26 4.98 3.06 -4.62
CA PHE A 26 3.97 2.27 -5.34
C PHE A 26 4.07 2.42 -6.87
N GLN A 27 4.38 3.63 -7.35
CA GLN A 27 4.58 3.89 -8.77
C GLN A 27 5.79 3.14 -9.34
N ARG A 28 6.87 3.05 -8.55
CA ARG A 28 8.06 2.25 -8.89
C ARG A 28 7.77 0.75 -8.79
N GLN A 29 7.09 0.33 -7.71
CA GLN A 29 6.88 -1.07 -7.40
C GLN A 29 5.53 -1.29 -6.68
N ARG A 30 4.59 -1.90 -7.40
CA ARG A 30 3.21 -2.17 -6.93
C ARG A 30 3.15 -3.26 -5.85
N TYR A 31 4.19 -4.09 -5.76
CA TYR A 31 4.33 -5.20 -4.81
C TYR A 31 5.71 -5.17 -4.18
N ILE A 32 5.79 -4.73 -2.93
CA ILE A 32 7.03 -4.72 -2.15
C ILE A 32 7.16 -5.97 -1.27
N SER A 33 8.38 -6.48 -1.13
CA SER A 33 8.73 -7.60 -0.25
C SER A 33 8.58 -7.21 1.23
N LYS A 34 8.74 -8.18 2.13
CA LYS A 34 8.70 -7.93 3.58
C LYS A 34 9.82 -6.98 4.01
N SER A 35 11.03 -7.16 3.49
CA SER A 35 12.21 -6.36 3.83
C SER A 35 12.04 -4.90 3.39
N GLU A 36 11.63 -4.68 2.14
CA GLU A 36 11.37 -3.33 1.60
C GLU A 36 10.27 -2.60 2.38
N ARG A 37 9.26 -3.35 2.84
CA ARG A 37 8.18 -2.78 3.64
C ARG A 37 8.63 -2.30 5.01
N ILE A 38 9.51 -3.07 5.67
CA ILE A 38 10.10 -2.69 6.94
C ILE A 38 10.95 -1.43 6.75
N GLN A 39 11.82 -1.41 5.73
CA GLN A 39 12.64 -0.24 5.42
C GLN A 39 11.81 1.01 5.12
N LEU A 40 10.75 0.88 4.33
CA LEU A 40 9.84 2.00 4.05
C LEU A 40 9.16 2.48 5.33
N ALA A 41 8.69 1.56 6.17
CA ALA A 41 8.03 1.88 7.43
C ALA A 41 8.96 2.68 8.36
N GLU A 42 10.21 2.24 8.52
CA GLU A 42 11.23 2.94 9.30
C GLU A 42 11.51 4.35 8.74
N LYS A 43 11.65 4.45 7.41
CA LYS A 43 11.94 5.73 6.72
C LYS A 43 10.86 6.79 6.94
N ILE A 44 9.58 6.40 6.97
CA ILE A 44 8.45 7.35 7.07
C ILE A 44 7.77 7.37 8.46
N GLY A 45 8.37 6.71 9.45
CA GLY A 45 7.88 6.66 10.83
C GLY A 45 6.52 5.96 10.97
N LEU A 46 6.29 4.89 10.20
CA LEU A 46 5.11 4.03 10.30
C LEU A 46 5.51 2.63 10.76
N ASN A 47 4.54 1.77 11.06
CA ASN A 47 4.80 0.35 11.27
C ASN A 47 4.54 -0.49 10.00
N ASP A 48 5.16 -1.67 9.93
CA ASP A 48 4.99 -2.62 8.81
C ASP A 48 3.52 -2.89 8.49
N ALA A 49 2.67 -3.04 9.51
CA ALA A 49 1.26 -3.33 9.31
C ALA A 49 0.50 -2.18 8.62
N GLN A 50 0.82 -0.92 8.95
CA GLN A 50 0.25 0.26 8.30
C GLN A 50 0.66 0.34 6.83
N VAL A 51 1.95 0.14 6.54
CA VAL A 51 2.44 0.10 5.16
C VAL A 51 1.81 -1.06 4.39
N LYS A 52 1.70 -2.25 5.00
CA LYS A 52 1.03 -3.42 4.42
C LYS A 52 -0.43 -3.11 4.05
N ILE A 53 -1.19 -2.55 4.98
CA ILE A 53 -2.60 -2.19 4.76
C ILE A 53 -2.72 -1.12 3.66
N TRP A 54 -1.85 -0.12 3.67
CA TRP A 54 -1.86 0.91 2.65
C TRP A 54 -1.61 0.32 1.25
N PHE A 55 -0.62 -0.56 1.08
CA PHE A 55 -0.34 -1.21 -0.19
C PHE A 55 -1.49 -2.12 -0.66
N ILE A 56 -2.16 -2.83 0.26
CA ILE A 56 -3.36 -3.63 -0.05
C ILE A 56 -4.47 -2.71 -0.57
N ASN A 57 -4.77 -1.63 0.16
CA ASN A 57 -5.82 -0.68 -0.21
C ASN A 57 -5.50 0.02 -1.52
N ARG A 58 -4.22 0.39 -1.73
CA ARG A 58 -3.76 1.04 -2.95
C ARG A 58 -3.92 0.12 -4.15
N ARG A 59 -3.54 -1.17 -4.05
CA ARG A 59 -3.77 -2.19 -5.10
C ARG A 59 -5.24 -2.44 -5.38
N THR A 60 -6.10 -2.47 -4.35
CA THR A 60 -7.55 -2.58 -4.57
C THR A 60 -8.09 -1.38 -5.35
N LYS A 61 -7.71 -0.16 -4.95
CA LYS A 61 -8.10 1.05 -5.68
C LYS A 61 -7.60 1.03 -7.12
N TRP A 62 -6.34 0.65 -7.29
CA TRP A 62 -5.66 0.53 -8.58
C TRP A 62 -6.36 -0.44 -9.54
N ARG A 63 -6.70 -1.65 -9.06
CA ARG A 63 -7.42 -2.65 -9.87
C ARG A 63 -8.86 -2.22 -10.21
N ASN A 64 -9.50 -1.47 -9.31
CA ASN A 64 -10.89 -1.03 -9.50
C ASN A 64 -11.01 0.23 -10.37
N ASP A 65 -9.90 0.88 -10.70
CA ASP A 65 -9.91 2.04 -11.59
C ASP A 65 -10.14 1.56 -13.04
N LYS A 66 -11.22 2.02 -13.68
CA LYS A 66 -11.59 1.59 -15.05
C LYS A 66 -10.52 1.97 -16.10
N SER A 67 -9.61 2.87 -15.77
CA SER A 67 -8.45 3.24 -16.59
C SER A 67 -7.39 2.13 -16.70
N TYR A 68 -7.42 1.14 -15.81
CA TYR A 68 -6.36 0.13 -15.68
C TYR A 68 -6.30 -0.94 -16.78
N LYS A 69 -7.35 -1.09 -17.61
CA LYS A 69 -7.32 -2.02 -18.75
C LYS A 69 -6.26 -1.66 -19.81
N LYS A 70 -5.67 -0.46 -19.76
CA LYS A 70 -4.69 0.03 -20.75
C LYS A 70 -3.23 -0.21 -20.33
N ASP A 71 -2.91 -0.15 -19.03
CA ASP A 71 -1.54 -0.29 -18.49
C ASP A 71 -1.09 -1.75 -18.25
N GLU A 72 -2.02 -2.70 -18.05
CA GLU A 72 -1.69 -4.12 -17.87
C GLU A 72 -0.98 -4.73 -19.09
N LYS A 73 -1.29 -4.21 -20.30
CA LYS A 73 -0.62 -4.64 -21.53
C LYS A 73 0.86 -4.23 -21.62
N LEU A 74 1.32 -3.25 -20.84
CA LEU A 74 2.71 -2.77 -20.90
C LEU A 74 3.62 -3.45 -19.86
N GLN A 75 3.07 -4.05 -18.79
CA GLN A 75 3.88 -4.73 -17.77
C GLN A 75 4.06 -6.24 -17.98
N ASN A 76 3.28 -6.87 -18.87
CA ASN A 76 3.43 -8.29 -19.23
C ASN A 76 4.25 -8.53 -20.51
N ALA A 77 4.92 -7.49 -21.01
CA ALA A 77 5.74 -7.52 -22.23
C ALA A 77 7.26 -7.47 -21.94
N SER A 78 7.69 -7.90 -20.75
CA SER A 78 9.11 -8.10 -20.39
C SER A 78 9.26 -9.38 -19.59
#